data_AF-A0A955BFV6-F1
#
_entry.id   AF-A0A955BFV6-F1
#
_cell.length_a   1.000
_cell.length_b   1.000
_cell.length_c   1.000
_cell.angle_alpha   90.00
_cell.angle_beta   90.00
_cell.angle_gamma   90.00
#
_symmetry.space_group_name_H-M   'P 1'
#
loop_
_entity.id
_entity.type
_entity.pdbx_description
1 polymer ?
#
loop_
_entity_poly.entity_id
_entity_poly.type
_entity_poly.pdbx_seq_one_letter_code
_entity_poly.pdbx_strand_id
1 'polypeptide(L)'
;AKKQRDTLELLQKEVFAADAYNYPPEIYAFLASTNWRHWGSNSTNRKDFPFHDFILMWQTRTLDGMISSTNLQRIADTEAKTPPDQDVLTNAELLERLSDSIFSELDTVKEGEFTARKPAISSLRRNLQRSMLERLANFAMGRATVPNDVRAIAYAELSSLKDGAAKLLGGGVKLDPYSRAHLEEMRRTIEKVEEASLTLARP
;
A
#
# COMPACT_ATOMS: atom_id res chain seq x y z
N ALA A 1 4.75 15.42 18.28
CA ALA A 1 4.07 14.76 17.14
C ALA A 1 2.90 13.80 17.47
N LYS A 2 2.49 13.62 18.74
CA LYS A 2 1.48 12.63 19.17
C LYS A 2 0.21 12.53 18.30
N LYS A 3 -0.54 13.62 18.09
CA LYS A 3 -1.79 13.59 17.31
C LYS A 3 -1.62 13.08 15.87
N GLN A 4 -0.47 13.34 15.24
CA GLN A 4 -0.19 12.83 13.89
C GLN A 4 -0.02 11.31 13.93
N ARG A 5 0.68 10.79 14.94
CA ARG A 5 0.86 9.34 15.14
C ARG A 5 -0.46 8.65 15.50
N ASP A 6 -1.26 9.24 16.39
CA ASP A 6 -2.59 8.73 16.75
C ASP A 6 -3.49 8.66 15.49
N THR A 7 -3.39 9.64 14.60
CA THR A 7 -4.14 9.65 13.33
C THR A 7 -3.62 8.57 12.37
N LEU A 8 -2.29 8.43 12.25
CA LEU A 8 -1.68 7.39 11.44
C LEU A 8 -2.10 6.00 11.91
N GLU A 9 -2.05 5.74 13.22
CA GLU A 9 -2.48 4.48 13.82
C GLU A 9 -3.96 4.19 13.53
N LEU A 10 -4.83 5.19 13.65
CA LEU A 10 -6.23 5.04 13.29
C LEU A 10 -6.41 4.66 11.82
N LEU A 11 -5.69 5.31 10.90
CA LEU A 11 -5.78 5.00 9.47
C LEU A 11 -5.20 3.61 9.14
N GLN A 12 -4.08 3.23 9.78
CA GLN A 12 -3.50 1.90 9.67
C GLN A 12 -4.52 0.82 10.06
N LYS A 13 -5.28 1.05 11.13
CA LYS A 13 -6.29 0.12 11.61
C LYS A 13 -7.56 0.11 10.76
N GLU A 14 -8.13 1.27 10.45
CA GLU A 14 -9.48 1.37 9.88
C GLU A 14 -9.50 1.40 8.34
N VAL A 15 -8.38 1.75 7.70
CA VAL A 15 -8.29 1.88 6.23
C VAL A 15 -7.29 0.89 5.64
N PHE A 16 -6.18 0.64 6.31
CA PHE A 16 -5.09 -0.19 5.77
C PHE A 16 -4.91 -1.53 6.47
N ALA A 17 -5.77 -1.95 7.40
CA ALA A 17 -5.59 -3.27 8.00
C ALA A 17 -6.05 -4.38 7.04
N ALA A 18 -5.52 -5.60 7.24
CA ALA A 18 -5.91 -6.79 6.47
C ALA A 18 -7.40 -7.14 6.64
N ASP A 19 -7.97 -6.80 7.80
CA ASP A 19 -9.32 -7.11 8.25
C ASP A 19 -10.27 -5.89 8.24
N ALA A 20 -9.79 -4.69 7.89
CA ALA A 20 -10.60 -3.45 7.83
C ALA A 20 -11.86 -3.56 6.94
N TYR A 21 -11.83 -4.46 5.95
CA TYR A 21 -12.93 -4.71 5.02
C TYR A 21 -13.46 -6.15 5.09
N ASN A 22 -13.28 -6.83 6.22
CA ASN A 22 -13.80 -8.18 6.42
C ASN A 22 -15.31 -8.15 6.76
N TYR A 23 -16.12 -7.70 5.80
CA TYR A 23 -17.57 -7.67 5.90
C TYR A 23 -18.18 -9.00 5.42
N PRO A 24 -19.34 -9.41 5.97
CA PRO A 24 -20.08 -10.56 5.47
C PRO A 24 -20.33 -10.47 3.96
N PRO A 25 -20.14 -11.55 3.18
CA PRO A 25 -20.36 -11.56 1.73
C PRO A 25 -21.75 -11.07 1.31
N GLU A 26 -22.75 -11.26 2.17
CA GLU A 26 -24.12 -10.79 1.98
C GLU A 26 -24.16 -9.27 1.81
N ILE A 27 -23.40 -8.51 2.61
CA ILE A 27 -23.35 -7.05 2.51
C ILE A 27 -22.84 -6.65 1.12
N TYR A 28 -21.77 -7.29 0.64
CA TYR A 28 -21.22 -7.01 -0.68
C TYR A 28 -22.20 -7.34 -1.81
N ALA A 29 -22.98 -8.41 -1.67
CA ALA A 29 -24.00 -8.78 -2.65
C ALA A 29 -25.14 -7.74 -2.72
N PHE A 30 -25.47 -7.08 -1.60
CA PHE A 30 -26.52 -6.07 -1.54
C PHE A 30 -26.11 -4.68 -2.07
N LEU A 31 -24.82 -4.45 -2.38
CA LEU A 31 -24.36 -3.18 -2.95
C LEU A 31 -24.65 -3.04 -4.45
N ALA A 32 -25.06 -4.12 -5.12
CA ALA A 32 -25.37 -4.11 -6.55
C ALA A 32 -26.53 -3.16 -6.89
N SER A 33 -26.50 -2.61 -8.10
CA SER A 33 -27.55 -1.70 -8.56
C SER A 33 -28.88 -2.45 -8.64
N THR A 34 -29.97 -1.76 -8.28
CA THR A 34 -31.32 -2.32 -8.37
C THR A 34 -31.66 -2.62 -9.84
N ASN A 35 -32.38 -3.73 -10.08
CA ASN A 35 -32.95 -3.99 -11.41
C ASN A 35 -34.24 -3.18 -11.68
N TRP A 36 -34.71 -2.40 -10.71
CA TRP A 36 -35.89 -1.56 -10.88
C TRP A 36 -35.58 -0.36 -11.79
N ARG A 37 -36.40 -0.18 -12.83
CA ARG A 37 -36.24 0.88 -13.82
C ARG A 37 -37.44 1.82 -13.77
N HIS A 38 -37.17 3.09 -13.49
CA HIS A 38 -38.13 4.18 -13.55
C HIS A 38 -37.57 5.35 -14.38
N TRP A 39 -38.37 6.38 -14.60
CA TRP A 39 -38.07 7.55 -15.42
C TRP A 39 -36.86 8.40 -14.94
N GLY A 40 -36.34 8.13 -13.74
CA GLY A 40 -35.13 8.73 -13.19
C GLY A 40 -33.97 7.75 -13.03
N SER A 41 -34.11 6.50 -13.50
CA SER A 41 -33.03 5.51 -13.41
C SER A 41 -32.01 5.72 -14.51
N ASN A 42 -30.74 5.82 -14.13
CA ASN A 42 -29.63 5.76 -15.08
C ASN A 42 -29.38 4.30 -15.47
N SER A 43 -29.28 4.01 -16.78
CA SER A 43 -28.84 2.71 -17.25
C SER A 43 -27.36 2.54 -16.94
N THR A 44 -27.01 1.58 -16.08
CA THR A 44 -25.61 1.24 -15.80
C THR A 44 -25.15 0.11 -16.72
N ASN A 45 -23.96 0.26 -17.32
CA ASN A 45 -23.36 -0.81 -18.14
C ASN A 45 -22.92 -2.01 -17.27
N ARG A 46 -22.59 -1.75 -15.99
CA ARG A 46 -22.23 -2.75 -14.98
C ARG A 46 -23.33 -2.78 -13.92
N LYS A 47 -23.88 -3.96 -13.64
CA LYS A 47 -24.97 -4.14 -12.65
C LYS A 47 -24.45 -4.55 -11.27
N ASP A 48 -23.30 -5.20 -11.20
CA ASP A 48 -22.61 -5.52 -9.95
C ASP A 48 -21.87 -4.30 -9.39
N PHE A 49 -21.62 -4.31 -8.09
CA PHE A 49 -20.86 -3.27 -7.42
C PHE A 49 -19.35 -3.54 -7.54
N PRO A 50 -18.55 -2.60 -8.10
CA PRO A 50 -17.11 -2.77 -8.27
C PRO A 50 -16.37 -2.59 -6.94
N PHE A 51 -16.61 -3.49 -5.98
CA PHE A 51 -16.18 -3.28 -4.60
C PHE A 51 -14.66 -3.18 -4.44
N HIS A 52 -13.88 -3.93 -5.23
CA HIS A 52 -12.43 -3.82 -5.25
C HIS A 52 -11.97 -2.42 -5.62
N ASP A 53 -12.50 -1.86 -6.72
CA ASP A 53 -12.13 -0.54 -7.22
C ASP A 53 -12.60 0.55 -6.26
N PHE A 54 -13.79 0.39 -5.67
CA PHE A 54 -14.34 1.34 -4.70
C PHE A 54 -13.49 1.41 -3.43
N ILE A 55 -13.13 0.26 -2.85
CA ILE A 55 -12.27 0.21 -1.66
C ILE A 55 -10.88 0.78 -2.00
N LEU A 56 -10.28 0.33 -3.10
CA LEU A 56 -8.97 0.81 -3.53
C LEU A 56 -8.95 2.32 -3.76
N MET A 57 -10.00 2.90 -4.35
CA MET A 57 -10.12 4.35 -4.55
C MET A 57 -10.02 5.10 -3.22
N TRP A 58 -10.69 4.63 -2.16
CA TRP A 58 -10.61 5.28 -0.85
C TRP A 58 -9.27 5.07 -0.16
N GLN A 59 -8.72 3.86 -0.21
CA GLN A 59 -7.40 3.59 0.35
C GLN A 59 -6.31 4.43 -0.34
N THR A 60 -6.34 4.51 -1.67
CA THR A 60 -5.36 5.29 -2.45
C THR A 60 -5.52 6.79 -2.23
N ARG A 61 -6.75 7.33 -2.13
CA ARG A 61 -6.96 8.74 -1.75
C ARG A 61 -6.42 9.08 -0.36
N THR A 62 -6.63 8.21 0.61
CA THR A 62 -6.08 8.39 1.96
C THR A 62 -4.56 8.35 1.93
N LEU A 63 -3.99 7.38 1.22
CA LEU A 63 -2.55 7.25 1.01
C LEU A 63 -1.96 8.49 0.32
N ASP A 64 -2.55 8.95 -0.78
CA ASP A 64 -2.21 10.19 -1.49
C ASP A 64 -2.18 11.40 -0.57
N GLY A 65 -3.19 11.52 0.30
CA GLY A 65 -3.26 12.57 1.29
C GLY A 65 -2.02 12.58 2.17
N MET A 66 -1.63 11.43 2.72
CA MET A 66 -0.51 11.33 3.65
C MET A 66 0.85 11.56 2.97
N ILE A 67 1.08 10.92 1.81
CA ILE A 67 2.38 10.93 1.13
C ILE A 67 2.43 11.87 -0.08
N SER A 68 1.57 12.91 -0.09
CA SER A 68 1.65 13.95 -1.11
C SER A 68 2.99 14.69 -1.03
N SER A 69 3.51 15.14 -2.18
CA SER A 69 4.72 15.96 -2.27
C SER A 69 4.72 17.12 -1.27
N THR A 70 3.58 17.82 -1.16
CA THR A 70 3.41 18.94 -0.22
C THR A 70 3.55 18.48 1.23
N ASN A 71 2.94 17.37 1.63
CA ASN A 71 3.03 16.91 3.01
C ASN A 71 4.44 16.39 3.34
N LEU A 72 5.07 15.67 2.43
CA LEU A 72 6.44 15.18 2.61
C LEU A 72 7.45 16.33 2.74
N GLN A 73 7.30 17.38 1.93
CA GLN A 73 8.10 18.62 2.07
C GLN A 73 7.83 19.31 3.41
N ARG A 74 6.56 19.42 3.82
CA ARG A 74 6.21 20.04 5.12
C ARG A 74 6.76 19.27 6.31
N ILE A 75 6.76 17.95 6.25
CA ILE A 75 7.35 17.10 7.28
C ILE A 75 8.87 17.36 7.34
N ALA A 76 9.58 17.31 6.21
CA ALA A 76 11.02 17.61 6.15
C ALA A 76 11.36 19.02 6.68
N ASP A 77 10.57 20.02 6.28
CA ASP A 77 10.70 21.38 6.79
C ASP A 77 10.47 21.48 8.30
N THR A 78 9.51 20.72 8.83
CA THR A 78 9.21 20.70 10.26
C THR A 78 10.33 20.03 11.03
N GLU A 79 10.87 18.92 10.52
CA GLU A 79 12.06 18.26 11.07
C GLU A 79 13.24 19.24 11.17
N ALA A 80 13.55 19.95 10.08
CA ALA A 80 14.67 20.90 10.05
C ALA A 80 14.49 22.13 10.97
N LYS A 81 13.24 22.54 11.22
CA LYS A 81 12.92 23.70 12.08
C LYS A 81 12.77 23.33 13.56
N THR A 82 12.70 22.05 13.87
CA THR A 82 12.47 21.55 15.23
C THR A 82 13.80 21.18 15.88
N PRO A 83 14.09 21.67 17.11
CA PRO A 83 15.28 21.27 17.85
C PRO A 83 15.38 19.74 18.01
N PRO A 84 16.59 19.13 17.99
CA PRO A 84 16.75 17.67 18.02
C PRO A 84 16.16 16.96 19.25
N ASP A 85 15.97 17.69 20.35
CA ASP A 85 15.38 17.21 21.60
C ASP A 85 13.85 17.22 21.59
N GLN A 86 13.22 17.78 20.55
CA GLN A 86 11.76 17.86 20.42
C GLN A 86 11.20 16.80 19.47
N ASP A 87 10.11 16.18 19.91
CA ASP A 87 9.45 15.10 19.19
C ASP A 87 8.68 15.58 17.95
N VAL A 88 9.15 15.15 16.77
CA VAL A 88 8.54 15.38 15.46
C VAL A 88 8.36 14.06 14.70
N LEU A 89 7.28 13.95 13.93
CA LEU A 89 7.08 12.82 13.01
C LEU A 89 8.01 13.03 11.82
N THR A 90 8.79 12.02 11.46
CA THR A 90 9.72 12.11 10.33
C THR A 90 9.15 11.46 9.07
N ASN A 91 9.69 11.83 7.91
CA ASN A 91 9.37 11.14 6.66
C ASN A 91 9.79 9.66 6.68
N ALA A 92 10.88 9.33 7.36
CA ALA A 92 11.33 7.95 7.56
C ALA A 92 10.28 7.16 8.34
N GLU A 93 9.88 7.68 9.51
CA GLU A 93 8.86 7.04 10.36
C GLU A 93 7.52 6.88 9.63
N LEU A 94 7.10 7.89 8.84
CA LEU A 94 5.85 7.82 8.08
C LEU A 94 5.86 6.71 7.03
N LEU A 95 6.93 6.64 6.22
CA LEU A 95 7.01 5.64 5.15
C LEU A 95 7.17 4.23 5.69
N GLU A 96 8.03 4.03 6.69
CA GLU A 96 8.23 2.74 7.37
C GLU A 96 6.92 2.22 7.95
N ARG A 97 6.22 3.04 8.76
CA ARG A 97 4.92 2.65 9.35
C ARG A 97 3.87 2.31 8.30
N LEU A 98 3.83 3.04 7.19
CA LEU A 98 2.90 2.74 6.10
C LEU A 98 3.26 1.45 5.39
N SER A 99 4.54 1.23 5.09
CA SER A 99 5.05 -0.02 4.52
C SER A 99 4.71 -1.21 5.43
N ASP A 100 5.07 -1.15 6.71
CA ASP A 100 4.81 -2.24 7.67
C ASP A 100 3.32 -2.59 7.76
N SER A 101 2.45 -1.58 7.79
CA SER A 101 1.00 -1.79 7.85
C SER A 101 0.45 -2.37 6.54
N ILE A 102 0.88 -1.87 5.38
CA ILE A 102 0.37 -2.29 4.06
C ILE A 102 0.95 -3.65 3.64
N PHE A 103 2.15 -4.00 4.10
CA PHE A 103 2.86 -5.23 3.75
C PHE A 103 2.99 -6.21 4.93
N SER A 104 2.19 -6.04 5.99
CA SER A 104 2.21 -6.88 7.20
C SER A 104 2.20 -8.39 6.94
N GLU A 105 1.63 -8.84 5.82
CA GLU A 105 1.58 -10.23 5.40
C GLU A 105 2.97 -10.84 5.16
N LEU A 106 3.99 -10.03 4.86
CA LEU A 106 5.37 -10.49 4.69
C LEU A 106 5.93 -11.16 5.95
N ASP A 107 5.45 -10.75 7.14
CA ASP A 107 5.87 -11.29 8.43
C ASP A 107 4.78 -12.07 9.17
N THR A 108 3.51 -11.84 8.85
CA THR A 108 2.38 -12.42 9.59
C THR A 108 1.76 -13.66 8.94
N VAL A 109 2.04 -13.93 7.65
CA VAL A 109 1.54 -15.14 6.98
C VAL A 109 2.20 -16.38 7.59
N LYS A 110 1.37 -17.22 8.21
CA LYS A 110 1.77 -18.51 8.80
C LYS A 110 1.40 -19.67 7.90
N GLU A 111 1.88 -20.86 8.23
CA GLU A 111 1.45 -22.10 7.58
C GLU A 111 -0.08 -22.26 7.66
N GLY A 112 -0.67 -22.66 6.53
CA GLY A 112 -2.10 -22.86 6.42
C GLY A 112 -2.50 -23.37 5.04
N GLU A 113 -3.75 -23.84 4.94
CA GLU A 113 -4.33 -24.25 3.66
C GLU A 113 -4.79 -23.03 2.86
N PHE A 114 -3.89 -22.53 2.03
CA PHE A 114 -4.19 -21.43 1.11
C PHE A 114 -4.71 -21.95 -0.22
N THR A 115 -5.80 -21.35 -0.68
CA THR A 115 -6.43 -21.65 -1.98
C THR A 115 -6.73 -20.36 -2.73
N ALA A 116 -7.08 -20.44 -4.01
CA ALA A 116 -7.50 -19.27 -4.78
C ALA A 116 -8.71 -18.52 -4.16
N ARG A 117 -9.54 -19.20 -3.35
CA ARG A 117 -10.71 -18.63 -2.66
C ARG A 117 -10.45 -18.30 -1.19
N LYS A 118 -9.32 -18.74 -0.64
CA LYS A 118 -8.82 -18.41 0.70
C LYS A 118 -7.32 -18.10 0.58
N PRO A 119 -6.95 -17.00 -0.07
CA PRO A 119 -5.56 -16.70 -0.35
C PRO A 119 -4.82 -16.24 0.91
N ALA A 120 -3.49 -16.39 0.92
CA ALA A 120 -2.64 -15.89 2.01
C ALA A 120 -2.67 -14.35 2.11
N ILE A 121 -2.66 -13.67 0.97
CA ILE A 121 -2.79 -12.22 0.85
C ILE A 121 -4.09 -11.97 0.10
N SER A 122 -5.04 -11.22 0.68
CA SER A 122 -6.34 -11.00 0.04
C SER A 122 -6.25 -10.15 -1.24
N SER A 123 -7.24 -10.21 -2.11
CA SER A 123 -7.26 -9.38 -3.33
C SER A 123 -7.22 -7.88 -3.04
N LEU A 124 -7.90 -7.44 -1.97
CA LEU A 124 -7.89 -6.03 -1.55
C LEU A 124 -6.49 -5.61 -1.12
N ARG A 125 -5.80 -6.50 -0.40
CA ARG A 125 -4.44 -6.26 0.09
C ARG A 125 -3.41 -6.22 -1.03
N ARG A 126 -3.47 -7.16 -1.96
CA ARG A 126 -2.60 -7.14 -3.15
C ARG A 126 -2.78 -5.85 -3.96
N ASN A 127 -4.01 -5.35 -4.09
CA ASN A 127 -4.28 -4.10 -4.81
C ASN A 127 -3.67 -2.89 -4.09
N LEU A 128 -3.87 -2.77 -2.78
CA LEU A 128 -3.27 -1.69 -1.98
C LEU A 128 -1.74 -1.74 -2.00
N GLN A 129 -1.17 -2.93 -1.86
CA GLN A 129 0.28 -3.17 -1.92
C GLN A 129 0.85 -2.73 -3.27
N ARG A 130 0.20 -3.06 -4.40
CA ARG A 130 0.63 -2.56 -5.72
C ARG A 130 0.60 -1.04 -5.80
N SER A 131 -0.46 -0.41 -5.29
CA SER A 131 -0.53 1.06 -5.28
C SER A 131 0.57 1.70 -4.42
N MET A 132 0.88 1.15 -3.24
CA MET A 132 1.99 1.66 -2.42
C MET A 132 3.34 1.42 -3.10
N LEU A 133 3.55 0.25 -3.69
CA LEU A 133 4.76 -0.10 -4.42
C LEU A 133 5.02 0.87 -5.58
N GLU A 134 3.99 1.21 -6.36
CA GLU A 134 4.08 2.17 -7.46
C GLU A 134 4.53 3.55 -6.98
N ARG A 135 4.03 4.01 -5.83
CA ARG A 135 4.41 5.30 -5.24
C ARG A 135 5.86 5.31 -4.79
N LEU A 136 6.27 4.31 -4.03
CA LEU A 136 7.66 4.15 -3.59
C LEU A 136 8.61 4.07 -4.81
N ALA A 137 8.22 3.32 -5.84
CA ALA A 137 8.98 3.24 -7.09
C ALA A 137 9.11 4.60 -7.78
N ASN A 138 8.02 5.37 -7.87
CA ASN A 138 8.05 6.72 -8.44
C ASN A 138 8.92 7.68 -7.61
N PHE A 139 8.92 7.56 -6.28
CA PHE A 139 9.79 8.35 -5.41
C PHE A 139 11.26 7.99 -5.65
N ALA A 140 11.60 6.70 -5.59
CA ALA A 140 12.96 6.19 -5.79
C ALA A 140 13.54 6.57 -7.15
N MET A 141 12.74 6.48 -8.23
CA MET A 141 13.14 6.87 -9.58
C MET A 141 13.18 8.39 -9.81
N GLY A 142 12.82 9.21 -8.81
CA GLY A 142 12.77 10.67 -8.95
C GLY A 142 11.67 11.17 -9.89
N ARG A 143 10.60 10.39 -10.10
CA ARG A 143 9.44 10.74 -10.93
C ARG A 143 8.42 11.61 -10.18
N ALA A 144 8.62 11.81 -8.88
CA ALA A 144 7.84 12.72 -8.06
C ALA A 144 8.74 13.82 -7.47
N THR A 145 8.17 15.01 -7.29
CA THR A 145 8.84 16.12 -6.60
C THR A 145 8.75 15.91 -5.09
N VAL A 146 9.72 15.21 -4.52
CA VAL A 146 9.84 14.93 -3.08
C VAL A 146 11.24 15.30 -2.58
N PRO A 147 11.45 15.50 -1.27
CA PRO A 147 12.79 15.69 -0.71
C PRO A 147 13.75 14.55 -1.09
N ASN A 148 15.05 14.84 -1.22
CA ASN A 148 16.04 13.83 -1.61
C ASN A 148 16.11 12.66 -0.60
N ASP A 149 15.96 12.94 0.69
CA ASP A 149 15.97 11.89 1.72
C ASP A 149 14.76 10.95 1.56
N VAL A 150 13.59 11.47 1.14
CA VAL A 150 12.42 10.63 0.82
C VAL A 150 12.71 9.68 -0.33
N ARG A 151 13.48 10.12 -1.34
CA ARG A 151 13.91 9.24 -2.44
C ARG A 151 14.79 8.11 -1.93
N ALA A 152 15.76 8.42 -1.05
CA ALA A 152 16.65 7.43 -0.47
C ALA A 152 15.90 6.44 0.44
N ILE A 153 15.01 6.95 1.29
CA ILE A 153 14.15 6.12 2.15
C ILE A 153 13.26 5.21 1.29
N ALA A 154 12.59 5.75 0.26
CA ALA A 154 11.75 4.94 -0.61
C ALA A 154 12.53 3.81 -1.31
N TYR A 155 13.79 4.06 -1.70
CA TYR A 155 14.66 3.01 -2.22
C TYR A 155 14.96 1.92 -1.18
N ALA A 156 15.28 2.31 0.06
CA ALA A 156 15.53 1.37 1.16
C ALA A 156 14.29 0.55 1.53
N GLU A 157 13.11 1.18 1.55
CA GLU A 157 11.81 0.52 1.74
C GLU A 157 11.55 -0.52 0.66
N LEU A 158 11.74 -0.17 -0.61
CA LEU A 158 11.59 -1.13 -1.72
C LEU A 158 12.52 -2.33 -1.56
N SER A 159 13.78 -2.11 -1.19
CA SER A 159 14.73 -3.21 -0.98
C SER A 159 14.29 -4.12 0.16
N SER A 160 13.84 -3.55 1.28
CA SER A 160 13.31 -4.30 2.43
C SER A 160 12.06 -5.12 2.06
N LEU A 161 11.15 -4.55 1.27
CA LEU A 161 9.96 -5.26 0.76
C LEU A 161 10.32 -6.42 -0.18
N LYS A 162 11.32 -6.24 -1.04
CA LYS A 162 11.84 -7.30 -1.91
C LYS A 162 12.39 -8.47 -1.09
N ASP A 163 13.16 -8.16 -0.04
CA ASP A 163 13.75 -9.17 0.85
C ASP A 163 12.69 -9.89 1.67
N GLY A 164 11.72 -9.16 2.23
CA GLY A 164 10.56 -9.75 2.92
C GLY A 164 9.75 -10.69 2.01
N ALA A 165 9.51 -10.29 0.77
CA ALA A 165 8.86 -11.14 -0.22
C ALA A 165 9.68 -12.38 -0.58
N ALA A 166 11.00 -12.25 -0.72
CA ALA A 166 11.90 -13.37 -0.98
C ALA A 166 11.88 -14.37 0.18
N LYS A 167 11.92 -13.87 1.41
CA LYS A 167 11.81 -14.67 2.64
C LYS A 167 10.48 -15.42 2.69
N LEU A 168 9.35 -14.77 2.42
CA LEU A 168 8.05 -15.43 2.44
C LEU A 168 7.91 -16.49 1.32
N LEU A 169 8.41 -16.20 0.12
CA LEU A 169 8.42 -17.17 -0.99
C LEU A 169 9.32 -18.40 -0.70
N GLY A 170 10.43 -18.20 0.01
CA GLY A 170 11.37 -19.25 0.38
C GLY A 170 11.08 -19.96 1.72
N GLY A 171 10.19 -19.41 2.54
CA GLY A 171 9.95 -19.79 3.94
C GLY A 171 9.14 -21.07 4.16
N GLY A 172 9.01 -21.95 3.15
CA GLY A 172 8.30 -23.23 3.26
C GLY A 172 6.77 -23.15 3.26
N VAL A 173 6.19 -21.96 3.45
CA VAL A 173 4.74 -21.76 3.41
C VAL A 173 4.19 -22.01 2.00
N LYS A 174 3.24 -22.94 1.88
CA LYS A 174 2.58 -23.24 0.59
C LYS A 174 1.54 -22.17 0.24
N LEU A 175 1.99 -21.09 -0.39
CA LEU A 175 1.12 -20.01 -0.87
C LEU A 175 0.15 -20.47 -1.97
N ASP A 176 -1.03 -19.86 -2.01
CA ASP A 176 -1.96 -19.97 -3.14
C ASP A 176 -1.37 -19.33 -4.43
N PRO A 177 -1.93 -19.64 -5.62
CA PRO A 177 -1.42 -19.11 -6.87
C PRO A 177 -1.39 -17.58 -6.97
N TYR A 178 -2.38 -16.89 -6.40
CA TYR A 178 -2.46 -15.42 -6.51
C TYR A 178 -1.46 -14.73 -5.60
N SER A 179 -1.30 -15.20 -4.36
CA SER A 179 -0.32 -14.62 -3.43
C SER A 179 1.11 -14.86 -3.92
N ARG A 180 1.42 -16.07 -4.42
CA ARG A 180 2.72 -16.37 -5.02
C ARG A 180 3.02 -15.46 -6.22
N ALA A 181 2.11 -15.39 -7.18
CA ALA A 181 2.30 -14.57 -8.39
C ALA A 181 2.47 -13.08 -8.05
N HIS A 182 1.73 -12.57 -7.07
CA HIS A 182 1.87 -11.19 -6.59
C HIS A 182 3.23 -10.90 -5.97
N LEU A 183 3.74 -11.77 -5.10
CA LEU A 183 5.06 -11.58 -4.49
C LEU A 183 6.18 -11.68 -5.54
N GLU A 184 6.06 -12.57 -6.52
CA GLU A 184 7.00 -12.68 -7.64
C GLU A 184 6.98 -11.43 -8.54
N GLU A 185 5.79 -10.93 -8.88
CA GLU A 185 5.60 -9.67 -9.62
C GLU A 185 6.22 -8.49 -8.87
N MET A 186 5.93 -8.38 -7.57
CA MET A 186 6.44 -7.32 -6.72
C MET A 186 7.98 -7.30 -6.71
N ARG A 187 8.61 -8.45 -6.46
CA ARG A 187 10.07 -8.57 -6.46
C ARG A 187 10.69 -8.16 -7.79
N ARG A 188 10.19 -8.68 -8.90
CA ARG A 188 10.71 -8.36 -10.25
C ARG A 188 10.52 -6.88 -10.58
N THR A 189 9.43 -6.27 -10.12
CA THR A 189 9.19 -4.84 -10.31
C THR A 189 10.21 -4.02 -9.52
N ILE A 190 10.48 -4.39 -8.26
CA ILE A 190 11.49 -3.72 -7.44
C ILE A 190 12.88 -3.85 -8.04
N GLU A 191 13.28 -5.05 -8.49
CA GLU A 191 14.59 -5.28 -9.13
C GLU A 191 14.77 -4.34 -10.35
N LYS A 192 13.76 -4.21 -11.21
CA LYS A 192 13.79 -3.27 -12.33
C LYS A 192 13.88 -1.81 -11.92
N VAL A 193 13.23 -1.43 -10.82
CA VAL A 193 13.31 -0.06 -10.28
C VAL A 193 14.70 0.22 -9.75
N GLU A 194 15.30 -0.72 -9.03
CA GLU A 194 16.67 -0.60 -8.52
C GLU A 194 17.69 -0.46 -9.67
N GLU A 195 17.58 -1.29 -10.70
CA GLU A 195 18.42 -1.21 -11.91
C GLU A 195 18.25 0.11 -12.67
N ALA A 196 17.01 0.57 -12.83
CA ALA A 196 16.72 1.84 -13.50
C ALA A 196 17.27 3.04 -12.72
N SER A 197 17.13 3.03 -11.40
CA SER A 197 17.66 4.07 -10.52
C SER A 197 19.17 4.17 -10.58
N LEU A 198 19.88 3.03 -10.63
CA LEU A 198 21.34 2.99 -10.80
C LEU A 198 21.78 3.59 -12.15
N THR A 199 20.97 3.42 -13.20
CA THR A 199 21.24 3.98 -14.52
C THR A 199 21.06 5.49 -14.54
N LEU A 200 20.01 6.02 -13.91
CA LEU A 200 19.75 7.47 -13.81
C LEU A 200 20.80 8.21 -12.98
N ALA A 201 21.49 7.52 -12.06
CA ALA A 201 22.55 8.08 -11.24
C ALA A 201 23.92 8.16 -11.95
N ARG A 202 24.07 7.55 -13.14
CA ARG A 202 25.29 7.62 -13.95
C ARG A 202 25.21 8.80 -14.94
N PRO A 203 26.16 9.76 -14.90
CA PRO A 203 26.21 10.88 -15.84
C PRO A 203 26.54 10.45 -17.28
#